data_AF-A0A7X4DXY4-F1
#
_entry.id   AF-A0A7X4DXY4-F1
#
_cell.length_a   1.000
_cell.length_b   1.000
_cell.length_c   1.000
_cell.angle_alpha   90.00
_cell.angle_beta   90.00
_cell.angle_gamma   90.00
#
_symmetry.space_group_name_H-M   'P 1'
#
loop_
_entity.id
_entity.type
_entity.pdbx_description
1 polymer ?
#
loop_
_entity_poly.entity_id
_entity_poly.type
_entity_poly.pdbx_seq_one_letter_code
_entity_poly.pdbx_strand_id
1 'polypeptide(L)'
;MAEVIADFRPFIAEVRKAITPRGDVADDASVELAAVRRELRGAQARLERHARAALADAVRRGVAQEELLTERNGRMVIPVKADFRGQLPGIVHDVSSSGATVFLEPMSVVETGNEVRELQLAEEREERRVLLQLSAMVGEREEEALATLEAMAQLDLLRAKVLLGKRLATSLPRADGDASWLGEEGDTTIVRARHPLLW
;
A
#
# COMPACT_ATOMS: atom_id res chain seq x y z
N MET A 1 -9.07 -11.30 -31.59
CA MET A 1 -8.09 -11.05 -30.50
C MET A 1 -8.22 -9.64 -29.93
N ALA A 2 -8.05 -8.57 -30.71
CA ALA A 2 -8.17 -7.20 -30.19
C ALA A 2 -9.61 -6.82 -29.75
N GLU A 3 -10.64 -7.41 -30.38
CA GLU A 3 -12.05 -7.16 -30.06
C GLU A 3 -12.48 -7.67 -28.67
N VAL A 4 -11.64 -8.48 -28.00
CA VAL A 4 -11.89 -9.04 -26.67
C VAL A 4 -11.28 -8.18 -25.56
N ILE A 5 -10.49 -7.16 -25.91
CA ILE A 5 -9.87 -6.23 -24.97
C ILE A 5 -10.92 -5.23 -24.49
N ALA A 6 -11.32 -5.36 -23.23
CA ALA A 6 -12.31 -4.49 -22.62
C ALA A 6 -11.72 -3.14 -22.19
N ASP A 7 -12.58 -2.12 -22.11
CA ASP A 7 -12.19 -0.79 -21.65
C ASP A 7 -12.23 -0.70 -20.12
N PHE A 8 -11.06 -0.61 -19.50
CA PHE A 8 -10.87 -0.39 -18.07
C PHE A 8 -10.51 1.05 -17.70
N ARG A 9 -10.51 2.01 -18.65
CA ARG A 9 -10.18 3.42 -18.35
C ARG A 9 -11.06 4.02 -17.24
N PRO A 10 -12.38 3.75 -17.15
CA PRO A 10 -13.18 4.23 -16.03
C PRO A 10 -12.72 3.68 -14.67
N PHE A 11 -12.42 2.39 -14.59
CA PHE A 11 -11.88 1.77 -13.38
C PHE A 11 -10.51 2.37 -13.00
N ILE A 12 -9.61 2.52 -13.97
CA ILE A 12 -8.30 3.15 -13.75
C ILE A 12 -8.45 4.59 -13.25
N ALA A 13 -9.45 5.34 -13.72
CA ALA A 13 -9.71 6.69 -13.24
C ALA A 13 -10.13 6.70 -11.77
N GLU A 14 -10.99 5.78 -11.34
CA GLU A 14 -11.37 5.64 -9.93
C GLU A 14 -10.20 5.20 -9.05
N VAL A 15 -9.40 4.22 -9.49
CA VAL A 15 -8.17 3.82 -8.79
C VAL A 15 -7.21 5.01 -8.64
N ARG A 16 -7.03 5.83 -9.67
CA ARG A 16 -6.14 7.01 -9.62
C ARG A 16 -6.64 8.13 -8.71
N LYS A 17 -7.94 8.21 -8.45
CA LYS A 17 -8.50 9.13 -7.45
C LYS A 17 -8.27 8.61 -6.04
N ALA A 18 -8.42 7.30 -5.84
CA ALA A 18 -8.38 6.70 -4.51
C ALA A 18 -6.97 6.26 -4.06
N ILE A 19 -6.05 5.99 -4.99
CA ILE A 19 -4.71 5.47 -4.71
C ILE A 19 -3.65 6.43 -5.23
N THR A 20 -2.77 6.86 -4.34
CA THR A 20 -1.65 7.75 -4.66
C THR A 20 -0.58 7.03 -5.47
N PRO A 21 0.35 7.75 -6.14
CA PRO A 21 1.48 7.13 -6.85
C PRO A 21 2.41 6.29 -5.96
N ARG A 22 2.34 6.45 -4.63
CA ARG A 22 3.12 5.66 -3.66
C ARG A 22 2.44 4.35 -3.26
N GLY A 23 1.17 4.15 -3.64
CA GLY A 23 0.36 2.99 -3.25
C GLY A 23 -0.52 3.22 -2.03
N ASP A 24 -0.46 4.41 -1.41
CA ASP A 24 -1.30 4.76 -0.25
C ASP A 24 -2.71 5.17 -0.68
N VAL A 25 -3.71 4.97 0.19
CA VAL A 25 -5.06 5.52 -0.01
C VAL A 25 -5.03 7.04 0.13
N ALA A 26 -5.52 7.76 -0.88
CA ALA A 26 -5.53 9.20 -0.95
C ALA A 26 -6.40 9.83 0.16
N ASP A 27 -6.03 11.03 0.63
CA ASP A 27 -6.76 11.76 1.69
C ASP A 27 -8.22 12.01 1.33
N ASP A 28 -8.50 12.20 0.05
CA ASP A 28 -9.80 12.48 -0.54
C ASP A 28 -10.41 11.29 -1.28
N ALA A 29 -9.90 10.07 -1.04
CA ALA A 29 -10.44 8.85 -1.63
C ALA A 29 -11.93 8.63 -1.27
N SER A 30 -12.37 9.19 -0.14
CA SER A 30 -13.78 9.37 0.18
C SER A 30 -14.00 10.63 1.03
N VAL A 31 -15.24 11.14 1.04
CA VAL A 31 -15.63 12.28 1.89
C VAL A 31 -15.47 11.95 3.37
N GLU A 32 -15.79 10.72 3.75
CA GLU A 32 -15.67 10.23 5.13
C GLU A 32 -14.20 10.12 5.56
N LEU A 33 -13.33 9.56 4.71
CA LEU A 33 -11.89 9.46 4.98
C LEU A 33 -11.26 10.83 5.15
N ALA A 34 -11.63 11.79 4.28
CA ALA A 34 -11.15 13.16 4.36
C ALA A 34 -11.58 13.85 5.67
N ALA A 35 -12.80 13.57 6.14
CA ALA A 35 -13.31 14.08 7.42
C ALA A 35 -12.55 13.46 8.60
N VAL A 36 -12.45 12.13 8.66
CA VAL A 36 -11.74 11.41 9.72
C VAL A 36 -10.27 11.83 9.79
N ARG A 37 -9.56 11.93 8.67
CA ARG A 37 -8.16 12.41 8.64
C ARG A 37 -8.01 13.84 9.15
N ARG A 38 -8.98 14.71 8.85
CA ARG A 38 -8.98 16.09 9.36
C ARG A 38 -9.19 16.12 10.88
N GLU A 39 -10.14 15.35 11.38
CA GLU A 39 -10.40 15.22 12.81
C GLU A 39 -9.19 14.63 13.55
N LEU A 40 -8.59 13.57 12.99
CA LEU A 40 -7.40 12.91 13.53
C LEU A 40 -6.23 13.89 13.67
N ARG A 41 -5.92 14.68 12.63
CA ARG A 41 -4.89 15.72 12.71
C ARG A 41 -5.17 16.74 13.81
N GLY A 42 -6.44 17.12 13.97
CA GLY A 42 -6.87 18.02 15.05
C GLY A 42 -6.69 17.41 16.44
N ALA A 43 -7.10 16.15 16.62
CA ALA A 43 -6.96 15.41 17.87
C ALA A 43 -5.49 15.18 18.24
N GLN A 44 -4.65 14.81 17.28
CA GLN A 44 -3.20 14.66 17.46
C GLN A 44 -2.55 15.97 17.92
N ALA A 45 -2.91 17.09 17.30
CA ALA A 45 -2.41 18.40 17.72
C ALA A 45 -2.86 18.79 19.14
N ARG A 46 -4.08 18.40 19.55
CA ARG A 46 -4.55 18.59 20.94
C ARG A 46 -3.77 17.72 21.92
N LEU A 47 -3.62 16.43 21.61
CA LEU A 47 -2.86 15.45 22.39
C LEU A 47 -1.42 15.94 22.60
N GLU A 48 -0.74 16.35 21.54
CA GLU A 48 0.65 16.82 21.63
C GLU A 48 0.77 18.06 22.53
N ARG A 49 -0.16 19.03 22.42
CA ARG A 49 -0.15 20.21 23.31
C ARG A 49 -0.35 19.82 24.77
N HIS A 50 -1.30 18.96 25.08
CA HIS A 50 -1.55 18.51 26.45
C HIS A 50 -0.39 17.69 27.00
N ALA A 51 0.22 16.82 26.18
CA ALA A 51 1.36 16.01 26.56
C ALA A 51 2.60 16.88 26.83
N ARG A 52 2.85 17.92 26.01
CA ARG A 52 3.93 18.89 26.25
C ARG A 52 3.71 19.68 27.53
N ALA A 53 2.48 20.09 27.82
CA ALA A 53 2.15 20.79 29.06
C ALA A 53 2.37 19.90 30.30
N ALA A 54 1.95 18.63 30.22
CA ALA A 54 2.16 17.65 31.28
C ALA A 54 3.66 17.34 31.49
N LEU A 55 4.43 17.21 30.41
CA LEU A 55 5.89 17.05 30.47
C LEU A 55 6.56 18.25 31.13
N ALA A 56 6.23 19.47 30.71
CA ALA A 56 6.80 20.67 31.29
C ALA A 56 6.51 20.77 32.81
N ASP A 57 5.31 20.35 33.23
CA ASP A 57 4.98 20.28 34.66
C ASP A 57 5.77 19.20 35.41
N ALA A 58 5.89 18.00 34.84
CA ALA A 58 6.68 16.91 35.41
C ALA A 58 8.17 17.26 35.54
N VAL A 59 8.72 17.99 34.56
CA VAL A 59 10.10 18.51 34.58
C VAL A 59 10.27 19.57 35.67
N ARG A 60 9.36 20.55 35.77
CA ARG A 60 9.40 21.57 36.84
C ARG A 60 9.37 20.96 38.24
N ARG A 61 8.66 19.84 38.42
CA ARG A 61 8.60 19.10 39.69
C ARG A 61 9.79 18.17 39.94
N GLY A 62 10.71 18.03 38.97
CA GLY A 62 11.86 17.13 39.06
C GLY A 62 11.51 15.63 38.98
N VAL A 63 10.32 15.30 38.49
CA VAL A 63 9.77 13.94 38.41
C VAL A 63 10.15 13.25 37.10
N ALA A 64 10.18 14.01 36.00
CA ALA A 64 10.59 13.51 34.69
C ALA A 64 12.10 13.28 34.63
N GLN A 65 12.52 12.19 33.98
CA GLN A 65 13.93 11.87 33.80
C GLN A 65 14.56 12.63 32.63
N GLU A 66 13.80 12.85 31.56
CA GLU A 66 14.21 13.51 30.33
C GLU A 66 13.13 14.50 29.87
N GLU A 67 13.52 15.59 29.22
CA GLU A 67 12.58 16.55 28.59
C GLU A 67 12.11 16.08 27.21
N LEU A 68 11.84 14.77 27.07
CA LEU A 68 11.43 14.16 25.82
C LEU A 68 10.11 13.40 25.98
N LEU A 69 9.13 13.74 25.15
CA LEU A 69 7.93 12.93 24.95
C LEU A 69 8.29 11.69 24.15
N THR A 70 7.82 10.54 24.62
CA THR A 70 8.05 9.27 23.94
C THR A 70 6.74 8.55 23.67
N GLU A 71 6.77 7.62 22.73
CA GLU A 71 5.65 6.74 22.46
C GLU A 71 5.96 5.32 22.94
N ARG A 72 4.98 4.68 23.58
CA ARG A 72 5.00 3.26 23.98
C ARG A 72 3.67 2.64 23.63
N ASN A 73 3.70 1.53 22.87
CA ASN A 73 2.49 0.79 22.48
C ASN A 73 1.39 1.68 21.85
N GLY A 74 1.77 2.67 21.04
CA GLY A 74 0.82 3.61 20.44
C GLY A 74 0.28 4.68 21.41
N ARG A 75 0.86 4.82 22.61
CA ARG A 75 0.45 5.78 23.64
C ARG A 75 1.57 6.76 23.94
N MET A 76 1.18 8.01 24.16
CA MET A 76 2.13 9.07 24.48
C MET A 76 2.44 9.05 25.98
N VAL A 77 3.71 8.89 26.31
CA VAL A 77 4.17 8.64 27.67
C VAL A 77 5.35 9.53 28.04
N ILE A 78 5.45 9.80 29.33
CA ILE A 78 6.55 10.54 29.94
C ILE A 78 7.43 9.56 30.71
N PRO A 79 8.75 9.55 30.49
CA PRO A 79 9.68 8.77 31.30
C PRO A 79 9.84 9.42 32.69
N VAL A 80 9.40 8.70 33.72
CA VAL A 80 9.45 9.12 35.11
C VAL A 80 10.38 8.18 35.89
N LYS A 81 11.20 8.74 36.79
CA LYS A 81 12.02 7.90 37.69
C LYS A 81 11.10 7.06 38.58
N ALA A 82 11.39 5.77 38.74
CA ALA A 82 10.50 4.84 39.45
C ALA A 82 10.11 5.31 40.86
N ASP A 83 11.04 5.92 41.59
CA ASP A 83 10.83 6.46 42.94
C ASP A 83 9.78 7.60 42.99
N PHE A 84 9.59 8.29 41.86
CA PHE A 84 8.72 9.45 41.74
C PHE A 84 7.39 9.14 41.02
N ARG A 85 7.14 7.88 40.66
CA ARG A 85 5.92 7.48 39.93
C ARG A 85 4.60 7.88 40.62
N GLY A 86 4.59 7.97 41.95
CA GLY A 86 3.41 8.36 42.73
C GLY A 86 3.10 9.86 42.72
N GLN A 87 4.00 10.69 42.20
CA GLN A 87 3.86 12.15 42.20
C GLN A 87 3.19 12.69 40.92
N LEU A 88 3.09 11.86 39.88
CA LEU A 88 2.42 12.19 38.63
C LEU A 88 1.26 11.20 38.40
N PRO A 89 -0.01 11.63 38.52
CA PRO A 89 -1.14 10.75 38.27
C PRO A 89 -1.20 10.33 36.80
N GLY A 90 -1.26 9.03 36.55
CA GLY A 90 -1.38 8.47 35.22
C GLY A 90 -1.31 6.95 35.18
N ILE A 91 -1.30 6.42 33.96
CA ILE A 91 -1.32 4.99 33.67
C ILE A 91 0.07 4.56 33.23
N VAL A 92 0.62 3.53 33.88
CA VAL A 92 1.91 2.96 33.47
C VAL A 92 1.71 2.04 32.27
N HIS A 93 2.43 2.31 31.19
CA HIS A 93 2.38 1.51 29.96
C HIS A 93 3.58 0.58 29.80
N ASP A 94 4.72 0.96 30.37
CA ASP A 94 5.97 0.21 30.25
C ASP A 94 6.95 0.55 31.39
N VAL A 95 7.94 -0.32 31.61
CA VAL A 95 9.02 -0.13 32.58
C VAL A 95 10.34 -0.52 31.92
N SER A 96 11.40 0.28 32.12
CA SER A 96 12.72 -0.03 31.56
C SER A 96 13.27 -1.35 32.09
N SER A 97 14.18 -1.99 31.34
CA SER A 97 14.77 -3.28 31.73
C SER A 97 15.47 -3.26 33.09
N SER A 98 15.99 -2.10 33.51
CA SER A 98 16.63 -1.92 34.83
C SER A 98 15.62 -1.61 35.95
N GLY A 99 14.36 -1.36 35.63
CA GLY A 99 13.32 -0.92 36.57
C GLY A 99 13.41 0.54 37.00
N ALA A 100 14.45 1.27 36.58
CA ALA A 100 14.71 2.64 37.05
C ALA A 100 13.77 3.69 36.46
N THR A 101 13.17 3.41 35.30
CA THR A 101 12.33 4.34 34.54
C THR A 101 10.97 3.70 34.28
N VAL A 102 9.92 4.45 34.56
CA VAL A 102 8.54 4.07 34.32
C VAL A 102 7.98 4.98 33.23
N PHE A 103 7.40 4.41 32.19
CA PHE A 103 6.77 5.14 31.10
C PHE A 103 5.29 5.31 31.41
N LEU A 104 4.89 6.53 31.79
CA LEU A 104 3.56 6.84 32.30
C LEU A 104 2.82 7.79 31.37
N GLU A 105 1.58 7.46 31.01
CA GLU A 105 0.63 8.32 30.32
C GLU A 105 -0.12 9.18 31.36
N PRO A 106 0.09 10.51 31.40
CA PRO A 106 -0.59 11.37 32.36
C PRO A 106 -2.12 11.31 32.24
N MET A 107 -2.83 11.38 33.36
CA MET A 107 -4.31 11.39 33.33
C MET A 107 -4.88 12.50 32.43
N SER A 108 -4.19 13.64 32.33
CA SER A 108 -4.60 14.79 31.50
C SER A 108 -4.55 14.54 29.99
N VAL A 109 -3.88 13.47 29.54
CA VAL A 109 -3.77 13.13 28.11
C VAL A 109 -4.54 11.87 27.72
N VAL A 110 -4.99 11.05 28.70
CA VAL A 110 -5.66 9.76 28.45
C VAL A 110 -6.88 9.93 27.54
N GLU A 111 -7.74 10.91 27.81
CA GLU A 111 -8.94 11.15 27.00
C GLU A 111 -8.61 11.55 25.57
N THR A 112 -7.69 12.49 25.38
CA THR A 112 -7.24 12.91 24.04
C THR A 112 -6.49 11.81 23.30
N GLY A 113 -5.78 10.94 24.04
CA GLY A 113 -5.10 9.77 23.50
C GLY A 113 -6.10 8.71 23.01
N ASN A 114 -7.17 8.49 23.77
CA ASN A 114 -8.28 7.62 23.36
C ASN A 114 -8.99 8.15 22.13
N GLU A 115 -9.29 9.46 22.06
CA GLU A 115 -9.89 10.10 20.89
C GLU A 115 -9.01 9.88 19.63
N VAL A 116 -7.70 10.10 19.74
CA VAL A 116 -6.76 9.83 18.62
C VAL A 116 -6.82 8.36 18.21
N ARG A 117 -6.84 7.43 19.17
CA ARG A 117 -6.88 5.99 18.86
C ARG A 117 -8.18 5.58 18.17
N GLU A 118 -9.32 6.14 18.59
CA GLU A 118 -10.62 5.89 17.97
C GLU A 118 -10.67 6.40 16.53
N LEU A 119 -10.13 7.60 16.29
CA LEU A 119 -10.03 8.19 14.95
C LEU A 119 -9.08 7.41 14.03
N GLN A 120 -7.95 6.91 14.54
CA GLN A 120 -7.08 6.00 13.79
C GLN A 120 -7.80 4.72 13.38
N LEU A 121 -8.57 4.12 14.29
CA LEU A 121 -9.37 2.93 13.96
C LEU A 121 -10.47 3.23 12.94
N ALA A 122 -11.06 4.43 12.99
CA ALA A 122 -12.03 4.87 11.99
C ALA A 122 -11.39 5.06 10.62
N GLU A 123 -10.18 5.64 10.57
CA GLU A 123 -9.39 5.79 9.35
C GLU A 123 -9.08 4.41 8.74
N GLU A 124 -8.52 3.48 9.52
CA GLU A 124 -8.21 2.11 9.07
C GLU A 124 -9.44 1.38 8.50
N ARG A 125 -10.61 1.56 9.13
CA ARG A 125 -11.88 0.97 8.67
C ARG A 125 -12.33 1.57 7.34
N GLU A 126 -12.20 2.88 7.20
CA GLU A 126 -12.63 3.58 5.99
C GLU A 126 -11.69 3.33 4.81
N GLU A 127 -10.38 3.29 5.04
CA GLU A 127 -9.41 2.85 4.02
C GLU A 127 -9.73 1.44 3.52
N ARG A 128 -10.01 0.51 4.44
CA ARG A 128 -10.41 -0.85 4.07
C ARG A 128 -11.70 -0.85 3.25
N ARG A 129 -12.69 -0.01 3.59
CA ARG A 129 -13.93 0.13 2.83
C ARG A 129 -13.66 0.58 1.39
N VAL A 130 -12.82 1.60 1.21
CA VAL A 130 -12.40 2.10 -0.11
C VAL A 130 -11.71 1.00 -0.93
N LEU A 131 -10.77 0.28 -0.32
CA LEU A 131 -10.05 -0.81 -1.00
C LEU A 131 -10.98 -1.96 -1.41
N LEU A 132 -11.92 -2.34 -0.55
CA LEU A 132 -12.93 -3.35 -0.87
C LEU A 132 -13.84 -2.89 -2.01
N GLN A 133 -14.22 -1.62 -2.04
CA GLN A 133 -15.02 -1.05 -3.12
C GLN A 133 -14.27 -1.13 -4.46
N LEU A 134 -13.00 -0.70 -4.52
CA LEU A 134 -12.19 -0.83 -5.73
C LEU A 134 -12.00 -2.29 -6.17
N SER A 135 -11.81 -3.19 -5.21
CA SER A 135 -11.67 -4.63 -5.47
C SER A 135 -12.96 -5.22 -6.05
N ALA A 136 -14.12 -4.80 -5.53
CA ALA A 136 -15.42 -5.21 -6.05
C ALA A 136 -15.63 -4.72 -7.48
N MET A 137 -15.27 -3.47 -7.81
CA MET A 137 -15.43 -2.92 -9.16
C MET A 137 -14.73 -3.72 -10.25
N VAL A 138 -13.53 -4.25 -9.98
CA VAL A 138 -12.85 -5.13 -10.93
C VAL A 138 -13.38 -6.56 -10.88
N GLY A 139 -13.76 -7.05 -9.68
CA GLY A 139 -14.37 -8.36 -9.51
C GLY A 139 -15.70 -8.52 -10.24
N GLU A 140 -16.52 -7.48 -10.30
CA GLU A 140 -17.76 -7.45 -11.09
C GLU A 140 -17.53 -7.62 -12.59
N ARG A 141 -16.31 -7.35 -13.08
CA ARG A 141 -15.88 -7.50 -14.47
C ARG A 141 -14.79 -8.55 -14.63
N GLU A 142 -14.75 -9.56 -13.75
CA GLU A 142 -13.72 -10.59 -13.74
C GLU A 142 -13.55 -11.28 -15.11
N GLU A 143 -14.65 -11.71 -15.73
CA GLU A 143 -14.60 -12.41 -17.03
C GLU A 143 -13.94 -11.54 -18.12
N GLU A 144 -14.33 -10.27 -18.20
CA GLU A 144 -13.75 -9.30 -19.14
C GLU A 144 -12.26 -9.02 -18.83
N ALA A 145 -11.91 -8.95 -17.54
CA ALA A 145 -10.55 -8.69 -17.09
C ALA A 145 -9.62 -9.86 -17.45
N LEU A 146 -10.05 -11.10 -17.18
CA LEU A 146 -9.31 -12.31 -17.52
C LEU A 146 -9.18 -12.49 -19.03
N ALA A 147 -10.26 -12.26 -19.79
CA ALA A 147 -10.23 -12.34 -21.24
C ALA A 147 -9.29 -11.27 -21.86
N THR A 148 -9.30 -10.06 -21.29
CA THR A 148 -8.37 -8.99 -21.68
C THR A 148 -6.93 -9.36 -21.38
N LEU A 149 -6.66 -9.91 -20.19
CA LEU A 149 -5.33 -10.35 -19.78
C LEU A 149 -4.77 -11.43 -20.72
N GLU A 150 -5.58 -12.42 -21.06
CA GLU A 150 -5.24 -13.49 -22.00
C GLU A 150 -4.93 -12.92 -23.40
N ALA A 151 -5.80 -12.05 -23.92
CA ALA A 151 -5.58 -11.40 -25.21
C ALA A 151 -4.28 -10.56 -25.23
N MET A 152 -3.99 -9.82 -24.15
CA MET A 152 -2.75 -9.07 -24.00
C MET A 152 -1.52 -9.98 -23.95
N ALA A 153 -1.57 -11.09 -23.23
CA ALA A 153 -0.49 -12.07 -23.15
C ALA A 153 -0.17 -12.67 -24.53
N GLN A 154 -1.21 -13.01 -25.31
CA GLN A 154 -1.03 -13.53 -26.66
C GLN A 154 -0.42 -12.49 -27.62
N LEU A 155 -0.82 -11.22 -27.51
CA LEU A 155 -0.22 -10.13 -28.29
C LEU A 155 1.24 -9.89 -27.91
N ASP A 156 1.57 -9.95 -26.62
CA ASP A 156 2.95 -9.82 -26.15
C ASP A 156 3.82 -10.97 -26.68
N LEU A 157 3.32 -12.21 -26.63
CA LEU A 157 3.99 -13.38 -27.20
C LEU A 157 4.20 -13.24 -28.72
N LEU A 158 3.18 -12.77 -29.45
CA LEU A 158 3.29 -12.54 -30.89
C LEU A 158 4.36 -11.50 -31.19
N ARG A 159 4.38 -10.39 -30.44
CA ARG A 159 5.41 -9.36 -30.56
C ARG A 159 6.80 -9.93 -30.26
N ALA A 160 6.94 -10.74 -29.21
CA ALA A 160 8.20 -11.39 -28.86
C ALA A 160 8.70 -12.31 -30.00
N LYS A 161 7.81 -13.10 -30.61
CA LYS A 161 8.14 -13.95 -31.78
C LYS A 161 8.62 -13.12 -32.97
N VAL A 162 7.96 -12.01 -33.27
CA VAL A 162 8.37 -11.09 -34.37
C VAL A 162 9.73 -10.46 -34.08
N LEU A 163 9.95 -9.97 -32.86
CA LEU A 163 11.23 -9.36 -32.47
C LEU A 163 12.37 -10.39 -32.50
N LEU A 164 12.11 -11.60 -32.01
CA LEU A 164 13.05 -12.71 -32.11
C LEU A 164 13.35 -13.01 -33.57
N GLY A 165 12.34 -13.19 -34.41
CA GLY A 165 12.56 -13.50 -35.82
C GLY A 165 13.38 -12.45 -36.55
N LYS A 166 13.15 -11.15 -36.25
CA LYS A 166 13.99 -10.05 -36.74
C LYS A 166 15.43 -10.15 -36.26
N ARG A 167 15.65 -10.42 -34.97
CA ARG A 167 16.99 -10.57 -34.38
C ARG A 167 17.76 -11.73 -35.02
N LEU A 168 17.07 -12.82 -35.30
CA LEU A 168 17.66 -14.04 -35.85
C LEU A 168 17.74 -14.05 -37.38
N ALA A 169 17.21 -13.00 -38.03
CA ALA A 169 17.01 -12.91 -39.47
C ALA A 169 16.30 -14.16 -40.03
N THR A 170 15.25 -14.62 -39.35
CA THR A 170 14.43 -15.75 -39.78
C THR A 170 13.34 -15.27 -40.74
N SER A 171 12.99 -16.11 -41.71
CA SER A 171 11.84 -15.88 -42.60
C SER A 171 10.61 -16.63 -42.09
N LEU A 172 9.43 -16.00 -42.18
CA LEU A 172 8.17 -16.72 -42.11
C LEU A 172 7.98 -17.54 -43.41
N PRO A 173 7.36 -18.73 -43.34
CA PRO A 173 6.95 -19.46 -44.53
C PRO A 173 5.96 -18.61 -45.35
N ARG A 174 6.05 -18.69 -46.67
CA ARG A 174 5.08 -18.07 -47.58
C ARG A 174 3.84 -18.98 -47.64
N ALA A 175 2.66 -18.39 -47.57
CA ALA A 175 1.39 -19.12 -47.65
C ALA A 175 1.09 -19.60 -49.08
N ASP A 176 1.73 -18.98 -50.07
CA ASP A 176 1.61 -19.19 -51.50
C ASP A 176 2.90 -19.83 -52.05
N GLY A 177 2.92 -21.16 -52.16
CA GLY A 177 3.95 -21.92 -52.87
C GLY A 177 4.03 -23.40 -52.51
N ASP A 178 4.51 -24.23 -53.45
CA ASP A 178 4.72 -25.70 -53.31
C ASP A 178 5.67 -26.12 -52.16
N ALA A 179 6.26 -25.16 -51.45
CA ALA A 179 7.22 -25.36 -50.37
C ALA A 179 6.73 -24.78 -49.03
N SER A 180 5.42 -24.84 -48.79
CA SER A 180 4.87 -24.56 -47.48
C SER A 180 5.12 -25.74 -46.54
N TRP A 181 6.08 -25.64 -45.63
CA TRP A 181 6.20 -26.59 -44.52
C TRP A 181 5.03 -26.48 -43.51
N LEU A 182 4.06 -25.59 -43.78
CA LEU A 182 2.78 -25.50 -43.09
C LEU A 182 1.66 -26.29 -43.77
N GLY A 183 1.93 -26.98 -44.89
CA GLY A 183 0.98 -27.90 -45.52
C GLY A 183 0.84 -29.21 -44.74
N GLU A 184 -0.33 -29.85 -44.82
CA GLU A 184 -0.57 -31.17 -44.21
C GLU A 184 0.14 -32.31 -44.98
N GLU A 185 0.47 -32.09 -46.27
CA GLU A 185 1.18 -33.02 -47.15
C GLU A 185 2.25 -32.27 -47.97
N GLY A 186 3.39 -32.91 -48.24
CA GLY A 186 4.46 -32.39 -49.09
C GLY A 186 5.89 -32.56 -48.54
N ASP A 187 6.89 -32.43 -49.41
CA ASP A 187 8.30 -32.50 -49.03
C ASP A 187 8.76 -31.19 -48.35
N THR A 188 9.29 -31.28 -47.13
CA THR A 188 9.84 -30.11 -46.42
C THR A 188 11.29 -29.85 -46.84
N THR A 189 11.52 -28.75 -47.55
CA THR A 189 12.88 -28.30 -47.90
C THR A 189 13.31 -27.13 -47.01
N ILE A 190 14.40 -27.30 -46.24
CA ILE A 190 14.96 -26.24 -45.38
C ILE A 190 16.29 -25.77 -45.98
N VAL A 191 16.37 -24.50 -46.36
CA VAL A 191 17.56 -23.92 -46.99
C VAL A 191 18.35 -23.07 -45.97
N ARG A 192 19.65 -23.35 -45.81
CA ARG A 192 20.58 -22.63 -44.90
C ARG A 192 20.08 -22.55 -43.45
N ALA A 193 19.55 -23.66 -42.94
CA ALA A 193 19.12 -23.79 -41.56
C ALA A 193 20.24 -23.47 -40.57
N ARG A 194 19.89 -22.88 -39.44
CA ARG A 194 20.78 -22.65 -38.29
C ARG A 194 20.14 -23.25 -37.05
N HIS A 195 20.95 -23.80 -36.14
CA HIS A 195 20.44 -24.30 -34.89
C HIS A 195 20.04 -23.12 -33.98
N PRO A 196 18.80 -23.06 -33.48
CA PRO A 196 18.26 -21.86 -32.80
C PRO A 196 18.89 -21.56 -31.44
N LEU A 197 19.76 -22.44 -30.93
CA LEU A 197 20.47 -22.27 -29.65
C LEU A 197 21.98 -22.49 -29.77
N LEU A 198 22.49 -22.90 -30.94
CA LEU A 198 23.90 -23.22 -31.15
C LEU A 198 24.40 -22.39 -32.35
N TRP A 199 25.03 -21.27 -32.03
CA TRP A 199 25.52 -20.24 -32.94
C TRP A 199 26.92 -19.84 -32.53
#